data_AF-A0A956A8H8-F1
#
_entry.id   AF-A0A956A8H8-F1
#
_cell.length_a   1.000
_cell.length_b   1.000
_cell.length_c   1.000
_cell.angle_alpha   90.00
_cell.angle_beta   90.00
_cell.angle_gamma   90.00
#
_symmetry.space_group_name_H-M   'P 1'
#
loop_
_entity.id
_entity.type
_entity.pdbx_description
1 polymer ?
#
loop_
_entity_poly.entity_id
_entity_poly.type
_entity_poly.pdbx_seq_one_letter_code
_entity_poly.pdbx_strand_id
1 'polypeptide(L)'
;MAALSVFAALPGRAAELRPPPAIGPLVAPVDLSVPNAPPAGLEGMLPPTPLLMASAPALLGVLAAAAAPAAELEAEAEEAVELGAGDVTPGVAPEDGAGAGAPRLLPPPHMPARGPFYDPPTDEERALVEHAMYHCDNAAARYAKPFWMLELLRVEEDFDVPDELRGITLATWCGEAAYQMKDVVGDEGAAVGILQLHPELTRFCGDPSLRHDPVASAQCWLWNLERIHEKAARRCRKSLAWKAAELWLSQGGRKSGYSCKHVSGHVARLERWQHDLTASARRRAR
;
A
#
# COMPACT_ATOMS: atom_id res chain seq x y z
N MET A 1 42.01 -40.39 -15.18
CA MET A 1 41.82 -38.93 -15.06
C MET A 1 40.80 -38.70 -13.96
N ALA A 2 41.26 -38.27 -12.78
CA ALA A 2 40.43 -38.07 -11.59
C ALA A 2 40.16 -36.56 -11.45
N ALA A 3 38.89 -36.18 -11.36
CA ALA A 3 38.47 -34.81 -11.09
C ALA A 3 38.26 -34.65 -9.58
N LEU A 4 39.07 -33.79 -8.95
CA LEU A 4 38.87 -33.33 -7.58
C LEU A 4 37.73 -32.32 -7.54
N SER A 5 36.70 -32.58 -6.74
CA SER A 5 35.71 -31.58 -6.32
C SER A 5 36.19 -30.93 -5.01
N VAL A 6 36.37 -29.62 -5.03
CA VAL A 6 36.63 -28.80 -3.84
C VAL A 6 35.32 -28.12 -3.45
N PHE A 7 34.72 -28.54 -2.34
CA PHE A 7 33.65 -27.81 -1.67
C PHE A 7 34.27 -26.89 -0.62
N ALA A 8 34.16 -25.57 -0.82
CA ALA A 8 34.48 -24.59 0.21
C ALA A 8 33.25 -24.40 1.11
N ALA A 9 33.37 -24.76 2.38
CA ALA A 9 32.37 -24.49 3.41
C ALA A 9 32.52 -23.04 3.90
N LEU A 10 31.44 -22.25 3.81
CA LEU A 10 31.37 -20.93 4.42
C LEU A 10 30.95 -21.04 5.90
N PRO A 11 31.54 -20.23 6.81
CA PRO A 11 31.18 -20.25 8.22
C PRO A 11 29.83 -19.57 8.47
N GLY A 12 28.88 -20.34 9.02
CA GLY A 12 27.58 -19.84 9.44
C GLY A 12 27.71 -18.92 10.67
N ARG A 13 27.27 -17.66 10.52
CA ARG A 13 26.95 -16.80 11.66
C ARG A 13 25.52 -17.07 12.09
N ALA A 14 25.37 -17.72 13.24
CA ALA A 14 24.10 -17.81 13.95
C ALA A 14 23.68 -16.41 14.40
N ALA A 15 22.63 -15.86 13.78
CA ALA A 15 21.96 -14.68 14.30
C ALA A 15 21.19 -15.08 15.56
N GLU A 16 21.57 -14.48 16.68
CA GLU A 16 20.95 -14.69 17.98
C GLU A 16 19.52 -14.10 17.96
N LEU A 17 18.54 -14.97 17.72
CA LEU A 17 17.12 -14.64 17.79
C LEU A 17 16.76 -14.31 19.24
N ARG A 18 16.63 -13.01 19.56
CA ARG A 18 16.02 -12.58 20.82
C ARG A 18 14.54 -12.96 20.79
N PRO A 19 14.01 -13.62 21.83
CA PRO A 19 12.59 -13.92 21.92
C PRO A 19 11.78 -12.62 21.99
N PRO A 20 10.59 -12.57 21.35
CA PRO A 20 9.69 -11.43 21.48
C PRO A 20 9.25 -11.26 22.94
N PRO A 21 9.00 -10.01 23.39
CA PRO A 21 8.51 -9.75 24.74
C PRO A 21 7.15 -10.45 24.95
N ALA A 22 7.00 -11.11 26.09
CA ALA A 22 5.77 -11.77 26.49
C ALA A 22 4.64 -10.73 26.59
N ILE A 23 3.62 -10.88 25.74
CA ILE A 23 2.37 -10.13 25.84
C ILE A 23 1.61 -10.72 27.04
N GLY A 24 1.47 -9.92 28.09
CA GLY A 24 0.69 -10.27 29.28
C GLY A 24 -0.80 -10.50 28.96
N PRO A 25 -1.54 -11.17 29.86
CA PRO A 25 -2.92 -11.59 29.61
C PRO A 25 -3.84 -10.39 29.35
N LEU A 26 -4.70 -10.56 28.35
CA LEU A 26 -5.79 -9.67 27.99
C LEU A 26 -6.68 -9.38 29.22
N VAL A 27 -6.87 -8.09 29.47
CA VAL A 27 -7.67 -7.52 30.54
C VAL A 27 -9.10 -8.07 30.51
N ALA A 28 -9.62 -8.39 31.69
CA ALA A 28 -10.97 -8.88 31.95
C ALA A 28 -12.08 -7.95 31.38
N PRO A 29 -13.29 -8.48 31.11
CA PRO A 29 -14.38 -7.70 30.55
C PRO A 29 -14.78 -6.53 31.46
N VAL A 30 -14.89 -5.35 30.86
CA VAL A 30 -15.43 -4.15 31.49
C VAL A 30 -16.94 -4.30 31.62
N ASP A 31 -17.43 -4.29 32.85
CA ASP A 31 -18.87 -4.23 33.18
C ASP A 31 -19.41 -2.84 32.82
N LEU A 32 -20.17 -2.77 31.72
CA LEU A 32 -20.84 -1.55 31.24
C LEU A 32 -22.20 -1.40 31.94
N SER A 33 -22.15 -1.11 33.23
CA SER A 33 -23.32 -0.73 34.01
C SER A 33 -23.09 0.67 34.61
N VAL A 34 -23.25 1.72 33.79
CA VAL A 34 -23.33 3.10 34.29
C VAL A 34 -24.67 3.71 33.88
N PRO A 35 -25.52 4.12 34.84
CA PRO A 35 -26.76 4.83 34.55
C PRO A 35 -26.48 6.29 34.14
N ASN A 36 -27.20 6.73 33.10
CA ASN A 36 -27.28 8.12 32.66
C ASN A 36 -27.88 8.99 33.77
N ALA A 37 -27.07 9.87 34.35
CA ALA A 37 -27.53 11.04 35.09
C ALA A 37 -26.84 12.29 34.52
N PRO A 38 -27.59 13.34 34.11
CA PRO A 38 -26.98 14.57 33.64
C PRO A 38 -26.40 15.37 34.81
N PRO A 39 -25.18 15.93 34.71
CA PRO A 39 -24.68 16.83 35.73
C PRO A 39 -25.40 18.19 35.64
N ALA A 40 -26.04 18.56 36.74
CA ALA A 40 -26.51 19.91 37.00
C ALA A 40 -25.31 20.87 37.19
N GLY A 41 -25.57 22.15 36.91
CA GLY A 41 -24.60 23.22 36.74
C GLY A 41 -23.51 23.36 37.81
N LEU A 42 -22.34 23.78 37.34
CA LEU A 42 -21.30 24.43 38.15
C LEU A 42 -20.72 25.57 37.31
N GLU A 43 -21.33 26.75 37.43
CA GLU A 43 -20.64 28.01 37.25
C GLU A 43 -19.67 28.19 38.43
N GLY A 44 -18.39 28.44 38.15
CA GLY A 44 -17.41 28.64 39.20
C GLY A 44 -16.01 28.98 38.69
N MET A 45 -15.72 30.28 38.63
CA MET A 45 -14.44 30.95 38.87
C MET A 45 -13.15 30.11 38.68
N LEU A 46 -12.43 30.38 37.59
CA LEU A 46 -11.00 30.06 37.47
C LEU A 46 -10.15 31.25 37.96
N PRO A 47 -9.21 31.05 38.90
CA PRO A 47 -8.17 32.02 39.18
C PRO A 47 -7.00 31.92 38.17
N PRO A 48 -6.20 32.98 37.98
CA PRO A 48 -5.09 33.00 37.04
C PRO A 48 -3.90 32.17 37.52
N THR A 49 -3.44 31.26 36.66
CA THR A 49 -2.22 30.46 36.86
C THR A 49 -0.97 31.31 36.61
N PRO A 50 0.03 31.34 37.51
CA PRO A 50 1.28 32.03 37.26
C PRO A 50 2.21 31.23 36.33
N LEU A 51 2.82 31.95 35.39
CA LEU A 51 3.93 31.50 34.54
C LEU A 51 5.15 31.13 35.41
N LEU A 52 5.54 29.86 35.39
CA LEU A 52 6.84 29.40 35.88
C LEU A 52 7.77 29.14 34.69
N MET A 53 8.68 30.09 34.47
CA MET A 53 9.87 29.93 33.65
C MET A 53 10.82 28.95 34.36
N ALA A 54 11.02 27.77 33.78
CA ALA A 54 12.06 26.83 34.21
C ALA A 54 13.09 26.68 33.09
N SER A 55 14.27 27.24 33.34
CA SER A 55 15.49 27.13 32.55
C SER A 55 16.01 25.69 32.61
N ALA A 56 16.21 25.05 31.46
CA ALA A 56 16.91 23.77 31.37
C ALA A 56 18.39 24.00 30.99
N PRO A 57 19.35 23.36 31.67
CA PRO A 57 20.76 23.45 31.32
C PRO A 57 21.11 22.54 30.13
N ALA A 58 22.05 23.03 29.32
CA ALA A 58 22.65 22.33 28.21
C ALA A 58 23.40 21.07 28.67
N LEU A 59 23.04 19.91 28.12
CA LEU A 59 23.85 18.69 28.15
C LEU A 59 24.52 18.51 26.79
N LEU A 60 25.79 18.92 26.73
CA LEU A 60 26.73 18.52 25.69
C LEU A 60 27.09 17.04 25.93
N GLY A 61 26.52 16.15 25.12
CA GLY A 61 26.83 14.72 25.09
C GLY A 61 27.53 14.37 23.78
N VAL A 62 28.80 13.98 23.90
CA VAL A 62 29.72 13.54 22.84
C VAL A 62 29.14 12.36 22.05
N LEU A 63 28.94 12.53 20.74
CA LEU A 63 28.75 11.42 19.80
C LEU A 63 30.00 11.31 18.92
N ALA A 64 30.83 10.33 19.24
CA ALA A 64 31.89 9.85 18.37
C ALA A 64 31.25 9.05 17.22
N ALA A 65 31.28 9.60 16.01
CA ALA A 65 30.91 8.88 14.80
C ALA A 65 32.04 7.91 14.42
N ALA A 66 31.80 6.62 14.58
CA ALA A 66 32.60 5.60 13.94
C ALA A 66 32.24 5.58 12.45
N ALA A 67 33.14 6.10 11.62
CA ALA A 67 33.11 5.93 10.18
C ALA A 67 33.47 4.48 9.85
N ALA A 68 32.53 3.75 9.21
CA ALA A 68 32.82 2.51 8.52
C ALA A 68 32.82 2.77 7.01
N PRO A 69 33.81 2.27 6.25
CA PRO A 69 33.92 2.53 4.82
C PRO A 69 32.89 1.71 4.02
N ALA A 70 32.12 2.41 3.20
CA ALA A 70 31.39 1.83 2.08
C ALA A 70 32.37 1.62 0.92
N ALA A 71 32.79 0.38 0.71
CA ALA A 71 33.48 -0.05 -0.50
C ALA A 71 33.11 -1.50 -0.77
N GLU A 72 32.96 -1.82 -2.06
CA GLU A 72 32.83 -3.15 -2.65
C GLU A 72 31.46 -3.84 -2.51
N LEU A 73 30.59 -3.58 -3.49
CA LEU A 73 29.76 -4.58 -4.17
C LEU A 73 29.06 -3.96 -5.39
N GLU A 74 29.87 -3.55 -6.37
CA GLU A 74 29.42 -3.35 -7.75
C GLU A 74 30.43 -4.02 -8.69
N ALA A 75 30.20 -5.30 -8.96
CA ALA A 75 30.75 -6.02 -10.10
C ALA A 75 29.85 -7.24 -10.33
N GLU A 76 29.62 -7.57 -11.60
CA GLU A 76 28.80 -8.69 -12.11
C GLU A 76 27.33 -8.37 -12.44
N ALA A 77 27.16 -7.49 -13.43
CA ALA A 77 26.02 -7.58 -14.36
C ALA A 77 26.33 -6.88 -15.71
N GLU A 78 27.42 -7.27 -16.38
CA GLU A 78 27.60 -6.94 -17.80
C GLU A 78 28.20 -8.15 -18.54
N GLU A 79 27.32 -9.05 -18.98
CA GLU A 79 27.62 -9.92 -20.12
C GLU A 79 26.51 -9.77 -21.17
N ALA A 80 26.86 -8.96 -22.17
CA ALA A 80 26.42 -8.93 -23.56
C ALA A 80 25.15 -9.70 -23.96
N VAL A 81 24.09 -8.94 -24.25
CA VAL A 81 23.23 -9.24 -25.41
C VAL A 81 23.32 -8.05 -26.35
N GLU A 82 24.27 -8.15 -27.27
CA GLU A 82 24.39 -7.30 -28.46
C GLU A 82 23.24 -7.68 -29.42
N LEU A 83 22.08 -7.06 -29.23
CA LEU A 83 21.01 -7.05 -30.22
C LEU A 83 20.93 -5.64 -30.81
N GLY A 84 21.18 -5.60 -32.11
CA GLY A 84 21.43 -4.41 -32.92
C GLY A 84 20.57 -3.20 -32.56
N ALA A 85 21.26 -2.06 -32.44
CA ALA A 85 20.70 -0.73 -32.55
C ALA A 85 20.11 -0.56 -33.96
N GLY A 86 18.90 -1.08 -34.16
CA GLY A 86 18.02 -0.59 -35.19
C GLY A 86 17.59 0.81 -34.81
N ASP A 87 17.78 1.76 -35.72
CA ASP A 87 17.39 3.15 -35.64
C ASP A 87 15.87 3.25 -35.41
N VAL A 88 15.44 3.22 -34.14
CA VAL A 88 14.05 3.49 -33.75
C VAL A 88 13.89 5.00 -33.77
N THR A 89 13.62 5.52 -34.95
CA THR A 89 13.00 6.84 -35.08
C THR A 89 11.79 6.91 -34.14
N PRO A 90 11.66 7.94 -33.29
CA PRO A 90 10.48 8.12 -32.46
C PRO A 90 9.29 8.34 -33.41
N GLY A 91 8.54 7.26 -33.64
CA GLY A 91 7.32 7.30 -34.41
C GLY A 91 6.39 8.32 -33.77
N VAL A 92 6.23 9.45 -34.47
CA VAL A 92 5.17 10.44 -34.22
C VAL A 92 3.88 9.63 -34.09
N ALA A 93 3.28 9.65 -32.90
CA ALA A 93 2.01 8.99 -32.67
C ALA A 93 1.03 9.49 -33.74
N PRO A 94 0.31 8.59 -34.44
CA PRO A 94 -0.64 8.99 -35.45
C PRO A 94 -1.62 9.98 -34.81
N GLU A 95 -1.68 11.19 -35.37
CA GLU A 95 -2.72 12.16 -35.07
C GLU A 95 -4.02 11.64 -35.70
N ASP A 96 -4.61 10.65 -35.04
CA ASP A 96 -5.88 10.07 -35.43
C ASP A 96 -6.98 11.13 -35.25
N GLY A 97 -7.34 11.73 -36.39
CA GLY A 97 -8.72 12.01 -36.76
C GLY A 97 -9.57 12.73 -35.72
N ALA A 98 -9.54 14.06 -35.79
CA ALA A 98 -10.57 14.92 -35.24
C ALA A 98 -11.98 14.43 -35.66
N GLY A 99 -12.83 14.11 -34.68
CA GLY A 99 -14.28 14.06 -34.90
C GLY A 99 -15.03 12.83 -34.40
N ALA A 100 -14.39 11.84 -33.77
CA ALA A 100 -15.13 10.84 -33.01
C ALA A 100 -15.59 11.48 -31.69
N GLY A 101 -16.86 11.88 -31.62
CA GLY A 101 -17.47 12.48 -30.43
C GLY A 101 -17.03 11.73 -29.18
N ALA A 102 -16.51 12.48 -28.20
CA ALA A 102 -15.90 11.90 -27.00
C ALA A 102 -16.82 10.79 -26.48
N PRO A 103 -16.31 9.55 -26.31
CA PRO A 103 -17.13 8.44 -25.88
C PRO A 103 -17.87 8.89 -24.63
N ARG A 104 -19.21 8.88 -24.70
CA ARG A 104 -20.08 9.19 -23.56
C ARG A 104 -19.54 8.35 -22.42
N LEU A 105 -18.92 9.00 -21.43
CA LEU A 105 -18.54 8.35 -20.20
C LEU A 105 -19.84 7.79 -19.66
N LEU A 106 -19.98 6.47 -19.71
CA LEU A 106 -21.08 5.83 -19.02
C LEU A 106 -21.01 6.35 -17.58
N PRO A 107 -22.13 6.80 -17.01
CA PRO A 107 -22.13 7.15 -15.59
C PRO A 107 -21.51 5.97 -14.84
N PRO A 108 -20.65 6.23 -13.85
CA PRO A 108 -20.10 5.15 -13.04
C PRO A 108 -21.29 4.28 -12.62
N PRO A 109 -21.17 2.94 -12.72
CA PRO A 109 -22.22 2.07 -12.24
C PRO A 109 -22.56 2.54 -10.83
N HIS A 110 -23.85 2.71 -10.55
CA HIS A 110 -24.31 3.15 -9.25
C HIS A 110 -23.76 2.11 -8.26
N MET A 111 -22.68 2.46 -7.56
CA MET A 111 -21.98 1.49 -6.74
C MET A 111 -22.94 1.18 -5.59
N PRO A 112 -23.47 -0.06 -5.51
CA PRO A 112 -24.47 -0.36 -4.51
C PRO A 112 -23.85 -0.08 -3.15
N ALA A 113 -24.60 0.61 -2.29
CA ALA A 113 -24.16 0.78 -0.90
C ALA A 113 -24.01 -0.62 -0.30
N ARG A 114 -22.76 -1.03 -0.02
CA ARG A 114 -22.50 -2.26 0.72
C ARG A 114 -23.02 -2.04 2.14
N GLY A 115 -23.97 -2.88 2.55
CA GLY A 115 -24.34 -2.96 3.96
C GLY A 115 -23.12 -3.39 4.79
N PRO A 116 -23.09 -3.11 6.10
CA PRO A 116 -22.02 -3.60 6.96
C PRO A 116 -21.92 -5.12 6.85
N PHE A 117 -20.76 -5.64 6.45
CA PHE A 117 -20.54 -7.08 6.42
C PHE A 117 -20.33 -7.59 7.85
N TYR A 118 -21.20 -8.50 8.26
CA TYR A 118 -21.10 -9.17 9.56
C TYR A 118 -20.38 -10.52 9.49
N ASP A 119 -20.00 -10.96 8.28
CA ASP A 119 -19.32 -12.25 8.14
C ASP A 119 -17.92 -12.18 8.76
N PRO A 120 -17.56 -13.16 9.60
CA PRO A 120 -16.23 -13.22 10.19
C PRO A 120 -15.17 -13.32 9.08
N PRO A 121 -13.98 -12.73 9.26
CA PRO A 121 -12.91 -12.86 8.28
C PRO A 121 -12.46 -14.32 8.17
N THR A 122 -12.23 -14.76 6.94
CA THR A 122 -11.55 -16.02 6.65
C THR A 122 -10.13 -16.01 7.21
N ASP A 123 -9.52 -17.18 7.34
CA ASP A 123 -8.12 -17.29 7.81
C ASP A 123 -7.13 -16.62 6.85
N GLU A 124 -7.44 -16.62 5.55
CA GLU A 124 -6.64 -15.95 4.53
C GLU A 124 -6.75 -14.43 4.64
N GLU A 125 -7.96 -13.87 4.73
CA GLU A 125 -8.17 -12.44 4.95
C GLU A 125 -7.49 -11.98 6.24
N ARG A 126 -7.64 -12.74 7.33
CA ARG A 126 -6.99 -12.44 8.61
C ARG A 126 -5.48 -12.40 8.47
N ALA A 127 -4.88 -13.43 7.85
CA ALA A 127 -3.44 -13.51 7.67
C ALA A 127 -2.91 -12.35 6.80
N LEU A 128 -3.63 -11.99 5.74
CA LEU A 128 -3.25 -10.88 4.86
C LEU A 128 -3.36 -9.52 5.55
N VAL A 129 -4.46 -9.25 6.27
CA VAL A 129 -4.65 -8.02 7.04
C VAL A 129 -3.58 -7.89 8.12
N GLU A 130 -3.36 -8.93 8.93
CA GLU A 130 -2.32 -8.92 9.97
C GLU A 130 -0.94 -8.69 9.36
N HIS A 131 -0.61 -9.38 8.27
CA HIS A 131 0.68 -9.19 7.61
C HIS A 131 0.87 -7.76 7.10
N ALA A 132 -0.14 -7.22 6.42
CA ALA A 132 -0.14 -5.85 5.91
C ALA A 132 0.02 -4.82 7.03
N MET A 133 -0.57 -5.03 8.21
CA MET A 133 -0.44 -4.15 9.38
C MET A 133 0.99 -4.07 9.91
N TYR A 134 1.71 -5.20 9.94
CA TYR A 134 3.03 -5.28 10.56
C TYR A 134 4.19 -5.08 9.58
N HIS A 135 3.94 -5.17 8.26
CA HIS A 135 4.98 -5.10 7.22
C HIS A 135 4.79 -3.92 6.27
N CYS A 136 4.11 -2.86 6.73
CA CYS A 136 4.09 -1.60 6.03
C CYS A 136 5.27 -0.73 6.46
N ASP A 137 6.27 -0.58 5.59
CA ASP A 137 7.52 0.14 5.87
C ASP A 137 7.28 1.60 6.31
N ASN A 138 6.19 2.21 5.84
CA ASN A 138 5.90 3.63 6.04
C ASN A 138 4.98 3.91 7.25
N ALA A 139 4.45 2.87 7.90
CA ALA A 139 3.39 3.02 8.88
C ALA A 139 3.70 2.33 10.21
N ALA A 140 3.41 3.00 11.32
CA ALA A 140 3.24 2.30 12.58
C ALA A 140 1.91 1.53 12.56
N ALA A 141 1.92 0.26 13.00
CA ALA A 141 0.73 -0.58 13.09
C ALA A 141 -0.47 0.08 13.83
N ARG A 142 -0.21 1.10 14.65
CA ARG A 142 -1.23 1.92 15.35
C ARG A 142 -2.21 2.66 14.42
N TYR A 143 -1.80 2.98 13.20
CA TYR A 143 -2.68 3.67 12.24
C TYR A 143 -3.61 2.71 11.52
N ALA A 144 -3.18 1.47 11.34
CA ALA A 144 -3.95 0.44 10.67
C ALA A 144 -5.27 0.18 11.39
N LYS A 145 -6.34 0.03 10.60
CA LYS A 145 -7.70 -0.25 11.07
C LYS A 145 -8.16 -1.56 10.44
N PRO A 146 -8.05 -2.70 11.15
CA PRO A 146 -8.32 -4.03 10.59
C PRO A 146 -9.69 -4.13 9.93
N PHE A 147 -10.71 -3.51 10.53
CA PHE A 147 -12.07 -3.48 9.98
C PHE A 147 -12.10 -2.85 8.58
N TRP A 148 -11.52 -1.66 8.41
CA TRP A 148 -11.45 -1.02 7.08
C TRP A 148 -10.58 -1.79 6.11
N MET A 149 -9.46 -2.36 6.57
CA MET A 149 -8.61 -3.19 5.70
C MET A 149 -9.36 -4.43 5.17
N LEU A 150 -10.17 -5.07 6.01
CA LEU A 150 -11.03 -6.18 5.61
C LEU A 150 -12.08 -5.74 4.57
N GLU A 151 -12.72 -4.59 4.80
CA GLU A 151 -13.66 -4.03 3.83
C GLU A 151 -12.99 -3.76 2.47
N LEU A 152 -11.78 -3.19 2.47
CA LEU A 152 -11.02 -2.95 1.24
C LEU A 152 -10.70 -4.24 0.47
N LEU A 153 -10.30 -5.30 1.18
CA LEU A 153 -10.11 -6.61 0.56
C LEU A 153 -11.41 -7.06 -0.10
N ARG A 154 -12.53 -7.04 0.62
CA ARG A 154 -13.80 -7.48 0.04
C ARG A 154 -14.25 -6.63 -1.13
N VAL A 155 -13.90 -5.34 -1.17
CA VAL A 155 -14.17 -4.50 -2.35
C VAL A 155 -13.41 -5.01 -3.58
N GLU A 156 -12.19 -5.54 -3.43
CA GLU A 156 -11.45 -6.12 -4.56
C GLU A 156 -12.18 -7.30 -5.23
N GLU A 157 -12.98 -8.06 -4.49
CA GLU A 157 -13.82 -9.13 -5.07
C GLU A 157 -14.88 -8.57 -6.03
N ASP A 158 -15.47 -7.41 -5.72
CA ASP A 158 -16.50 -6.79 -6.57
C ASP A 158 -15.94 -6.35 -7.93
N PHE A 159 -14.62 -6.21 -8.04
CA PHE A 159 -13.91 -5.78 -9.25
C PHE A 159 -13.11 -6.91 -9.90
N ASP A 160 -13.38 -8.18 -9.53
CA ASP A 160 -12.71 -9.37 -10.07
C ASP A 160 -11.17 -9.24 -10.05
N VAL A 161 -10.62 -8.61 -9.00
CA VAL A 161 -9.17 -8.51 -8.83
C VAL A 161 -8.62 -9.94 -8.72
N PRO A 162 -7.63 -10.31 -9.53
CA PRO A 162 -7.15 -11.70 -9.56
C PRO A 162 -6.44 -12.04 -8.25
N ASP A 163 -6.47 -13.32 -7.86
CA ASP A 163 -5.91 -13.81 -6.59
C ASP A 163 -4.45 -13.39 -6.39
N GLU A 164 -3.63 -13.38 -7.45
CA GLU A 164 -2.24 -12.91 -7.38
C GLU A 164 -2.09 -11.42 -7.04
N LEU A 165 -3.14 -10.63 -7.14
CA LEU A 165 -3.20 -9.22 -6.75
C LEU A 165 -4.17 -8.96 -5.59
N ARG A 166 -4.68 -10.01 -4.95
CA ARG A 166 -5.45 -9.89 -3.72
C ARG A 166 -4.63 -9.18 -2.64
N GLY A 167 -5.14 -8.08 -2.13
CA GLY A 167 -4.45 -7.18 -1.19
C GLY A 167 -3.82 -5.94 -1.82
N ILE A 168 -4.03 -5.69 -3.11
CA ILE A 168 -3.44 -4.54 -3.80
C ILE A 168 -3.89 -3.20 -3.20
N THR A 169 -5.15 -3.08 -2.76
CA THR A 169 -5.66 -1.87 -2.11
C THR A 169 -4.94 -1.58 -0.79
N LEU A 170 -4.60 -2.63 -0.03
CA LEU A 170 -3.81 -2.50 1.21
C LEU A 170 -2.37 -2.10 0.92
N ALA A 171 -1.75 -2.71 -0.09
CA ALA A 171 -0.39 -2.38 -0.51
C ALA A 171 -0.28 -0.94 -1.02
N THR A 172 -1.29 -0.46 -1.74
CA THR A 172 -1.44 0.94 -2.17
C THR A 172 -1.65 1.86 -0.98
N TRP A 173 -2.61 1.57 -0.09
CA TRP A 173 -2.85 2.41 1.10
C TRP A 173 -1.62 2.54 2.01
N CYS A 174 -0.83 1.47 2.15
CA CYS A 174 0.45 1.52 2.84
C CYS A 174 1.43 2.52 2.20
N GLY A 175 1.54 2.50 0.86
CA GLY A 175 2.45 3.38 0.12
C GLY A 175 2.01 4.84 0.15
N GLU A 176 0.71 5.07 -0.03
CA GLU A 176 0.13 6.38 -0.28
C GLU A 176 -0.19 7.16 0.99
N ALA A 177 -0.65 6.48 2.04
CA ALA A 177 -1.10 7.15 3.26
C ALA A 177 -0.54 6.57 4.55
N ALA A 178 0.35 5.56 4.48
CA ALA A 178 0.87 4.88 5.67
C ALA A 178 -0.26 4.44 6.64
N TYR A 179 -1.36 3.92 6.07
CA TYR A 179 -2.59 3.55 6.78
C TYR A 179 -3.31 4.67 7.57
N GLN A 180 -2.94 5.93 7.37
CA GLN A 180 -3.69 7.04 7.92
C GLN A 180 -5.04 7.17 7.20
N MET A 181 -6.07 7.56 7.94
CA MET A 181 -7.43 7.78 7.39
C MET A 181 -7.87 9.24 7.44
N LYS A 182 -7.33 10.00 8.39
CA LYS A 182 -7.73 11.38 8.63
C LYS A 182 -6.67 12.31 8.08
N ASP A 183 -7.12 13.41 7.49
CA ASP A 183 -6.27 14.52 7.05
C ASP A 183 -5.12 14.10 6.12
N VAL A 184 -5.33 13.02 5.35
CA VAL A 184 -4.33 12.52 4.39
C VAL A 184 -4.43 13.34 3.10
N VAL A 185 -3.46 14.22 2.91
CA VAL A 185 -3.38 15.14 1.78
C VAL A 185 -1.96 15.16 1.24
N GLY A 186 -1.82 14.91 -0.05
CA GLY A 186 -0.56 14.95 -0.80
C GLY A 186 -0.68 15.85 -2.03
N ASP A 187 0.38 15.87 -2.85
CA ASP A 187 0.44 16.65 -4.09
C ASP A 187 -0.09 18.09 -3.95
N GLU A 188 0.43 18.82 -2.95
CA GLU A 188 0.05 20.23 -2.68
C GLU A 188 -1.47 20.46 -2.48
N GLY A 189 -2.19 19.45 -1.97
CA GLY A 189 -3.63 19.53 -1.76
C GLY A 189 -4.46 18.81 -2.82
N ALA A 190 -3.84 18.35 -3.90
CA ALA A 190 -4.54 17.70 -4.98
C ALA A 190 -4.89 16.25 -4.61
N ALA A 191 -3.95 15.46 -4.11
CA ALA A 191 -4.19 14.07 -3.75
C ALA A 191 -4.81 13.96 -2.34
N VAL A 192 -5.92 13.24 -2.21
CA VAL A 192 -6.67 13.15 -0.95
C VAL A 192 -7.07 11.72 -0.62
N GLY A 193 -7.02 11.38 0.67
CA GLY A 193 -7.55 10.12 1.20
C GLY A 193 -6.57 8.97 1.22
N ILE A 194 -7.09 7.78 1.52
CA ILE A 194 -6.28 6.58 1.77
C ILE A 194 -5.51 6.10 0.54
N LEU A 195 -6.01 6.37 -0.67
CA LEU A 195 -5.37 6.01 -1.94
C LEU A 195 -4.88 7.24 -2.72
N GLN A 196 -4.76 8.39 -2.04
CA GLN A 196 -4.22 9.64 -2.60
C GLN A 196 -4.81 10.00 -3.97
N LEU A 197 -6.15 9.97 -4.06
CA LEU A 197 -6.84 10.19 -5.33
C LEU A 197 -6.76 11.67 -5.77
N HIS A 198 -6.25 11.87 -6.98
CA HIS A 198 -6.22 13.18 -7.64
C HIS A 198 -7.60 13.54 -8.25
N PRO A 199 -8.01 14.81 -8.32
CA PRO A 199 -9.31 15.23 -8.87
C PRO A 199 -9.59 14.67 -10.26
N GLU A 200 -8.59 14.63 -11.13
CA GLU A 200 -8.64 14.08 -12.49
C GLU A 200 -9.12 12.63 -12.51
N LEU A 201 -8.72 11.80 -11.55
CA LEU A 201 -9.18 10.41 -11.45
C LEU A 201 -10.64 10.34 -10.99
N THR A 202 -11.03 11.21 -10.05
CA THR A 202 -12.41 11.23 -9.53
C THR A 202 -13.45 11.71 -10.52
N ARG A 203 -13.05 12.46 -11.56
CA ARG A 203 -13.97 12.88 -12.65
C ARG A 203 -14.64 11.69 -13.33
N PHE A 204 -14.00 10.52 -13.34
CA PHE A 204 -14.57 9.29 -13.91
C PHE A 204 -15.54 8.56 -12.95
N CYS A 205 -15.58 8.96 -11.69
CA CYS A 205 -16.36 8.33 -10.63
C CYS A 205 -17.54 9.21 -10.15
N GLY A 206 -17.74 10.38 -10.76
CA GLY A 206 -18.95 11.20 -10.60
C GLY A 206 -19.00 12.11 -9.37
N ASP A 207 -18.26 11.84 -8.30
CA ASP A 207 -18.25 12.65 -7.08
C ASP A 207 -16.84 12.85 -6.51
N PRO A 208 -16.27 14.07 -6.48
CA PRO A 208 -14.97 14.33 -5.86
C PRO A 208 -14.89 14.06 -4.35
N SER A 209 -16.03 14.02 -3.66
CA SER A 209 -16.11 13.81 -2.20
C SER A 209 -15.78 12.38 -1.78
N LEU A 210 -15.90 11.41 -2.70
CA LEU A 210 -15.60 9.99 -2.46
C LEU A 210 -14.18 9.75 -1.96
N ARG A 211 -13.25 10.68 -2.20
CA ARG A 211 -11.86 10.57 -1.77
C ARG A 211 -11.71 10.55 -0.25
N HIS A 212 -12.68 11.11 0.46
CA HIS A 212 -12.68 11.15 1.92
C HIS A 212 -13.27 9.88 2.55
N ASP A 213 -13.98 9.06 1.77
CA ASP A 213 -14.52 7.79 2.22
C ASP A 213 -13.59 6.64 1.78
N PRO A 214 -13.09 5.81 2.70
CA PRO A 214 -12.14 4.75 2.35
C PRO A 214 -12.67 3.76 1.31
N VAL A 215 -13.93 3.34 1.45
CA VAL A 215 -14.54 2.34 0.57
C VAL A 215 -14.82 2.95 -0.80
N ALA A 216 -15.46 4.12 -0.86
CA ALA A 216 -15.75 4.80 -2.11
C ALA A 216 -14.47 5.21 -2.85
N SER A 217 -13.42 5.63 -2.13
CA SER A 217 -12.09 5.88 -2.70
C SER A 217 -11.52 4.61 -3.35
N ALA A 218 -11.59 3.46 -2.68
CA ALA A 218 -11.10 2.21 -3.23
C ALA A 218 -11.89 1.73 -4.44
N GLN A 219 -13.22 1.83 -4.38
CA GLN A 219 -14.07 1.50 -5.51
C GLN A 219 -13.78 2.40 -6.73
N CYS A 220 -13.61 3.71 -6.53
CA CYS A 220 -13.23 4.62 -7.63
C CYS A 220 -11.84 4.31 -8.21
N TRP A 221 -10.88 3.94 -7.35
CA TRP A 221 -9.54 3.55 -7.78
C TRP A 221 -9.59 2.25 -8.61
N LEU A 222 -10.29 1.22 -8.12
CA LEU A 222 -10.44 -0.07 -8.81
C LEU A 222 -11.22 0.07 -10.12
N TRP A 223 -12.25 0.89 -10.17
CA TRP A 223 -12.96 1.22 -11.41
C TRP A 223 -12.05 1.82 -12.47
N ASN A 224 -11.21 2.78 -12.07
CA ASN A 224 -10.21 3.34 -13.00
C ASN A 224 -9.20 2.28 -13.43
N LEU A 225 -8.77 1.42 -12.49
CA LEU A 225 -7.82 0.35 -12.75
C LEU A 225 -8.37 -0.67 -13.76
N GLU A 226 -9.60 -1.13 -13.59
CA GLU A 226 -10.30 -2.06 -14.51
C GLU A 226 -10.38 -1.49 -15.93
N ARG A 227 -10.77 -0.21 -16.06
CA ARG A 227 -10.82 0.48 -17.36
C ARG A 227 -9.45 0.58 -18.05
N ILE A 228 -8.38 0.73 -17.26
CA ILE A 228 -7.00 0.72 -17.77
C ILE A 228 -6.59 -0.71 -18.12
N HIS A 229 -7.00 -1.70 -17.32
CA HIS A 229 -6.75 -3.12 -17.55
C HIS A 229 -7.29 -3.58 -18.91
N GLU A 230 -8.49 -3.16 -19.33
CA GLU A 230 -9.02 -3.44 -20.68
C GLU A 230 -8.09 -2.96 -21.83
N LYS A 231 -7.37 -1.86 -21.61
CA LYS A 231 -6.38 -1.34 -22.57
C LYS A 231 -5.06 -2.08 -22.45
N ALA A 232 -4.62 -2.37 -21.22
CA ALA A 232 -3.40 -3.11 -20.94
C ALA A 232 -3.46 -4.54 -21.48
N ALA A 233 -4.61 -5.22 -21.37
CA ALA A 233 -4.83 -6.59 -21.82
C ALA A 233 -4.69 -6.76 -23.35
N ARG A 234 -4.83 -5.67 -24.12
CA ARG A 234 -4.57 -5.67 -25.56
C ARG A 234 -3.08 -5.57 -25.92
N ARG A 235 -2.23 -5.21 -24.95
CA ARG A 235 -0.79 -4.94 -25.16
C ARG A 235 0.10 -5.91 -24.39
N CYS A 236 -0.35 -6.35 -23.23
CA CYS A 236 0.37 -7.23 -22.32
C CYS A 236 -0.25 -8.63 -22.30
N ARG A 237 0.53 -9.61 -21.84
CA ARG A 237 -0.03 -10.93 -21.49
C ARG A 237 -1.08 -10.77 -20.39
N LYS A 238 -2.10 -11.62 -20.38
CA LYS A 238 -3.20 -11.58 -19.39
C LYS A 238 -2.69 -11.50 -17.95
N SER A 239 -1.68 -12.30 -17.59
CA SER A 239 -1.09 -12.32 -16.24
C SER A 239 -0.32 -11.05 -15.85
N LEU A 240 -0.05 -10.16 -16.81
CA LEU A 240 0.69 -8.91 -16.61
C LEU A 240 -0.19 -7.68 -16.82
N ALA A 241 -1.38 -7.84 -17.39
CA ALA A 241 -2.24 -6.72 -17.77
C ALA A 241 -2.68 -5.90 -16.56
N TRP A 242 -3.09 -6.54 -15.47
CA TRP A 242 -3.46 -5.86 -14.23
C TRP A 242 -2.27 -5.11 -13.60
N LYS A 243 -1.09 -5.72 -13.57
CA LYS A 243 0.14 -5.10 -13.05
C LYS A 243 0.54 -3.88 -13.88
N ALA A 244 0.45 -3.98 -15.20
CA ALA A 244 0.70 -2.86 -16.10
C ALA A 244 -0.34 -1.75 -15.96
N ALA A 245 -1.61 -2.10 -15.70
CA ALA A 245 -2.66 -1.12 -15.46
C ALA A 245 -2.44 -0.38 -14.14
N GLU A 246 -2.03 -1.07 -13.09
CA GLU A 246 -1.75 -0.48 -11.78
C GLU A 246 -0.52 0.42 -11.87
N LEU A 247 0.54 -0.02 -12.55
CA LEU A 247 1.72 0.81 -12.84
C LEU A 247 1.34 2.09 -13.59
N TRP A 248 0.49 1.96 -14.62
CA TRP A 248 0.02 3.10 -15.39
C TRP A 248 -0.76 4.09 -14.51
N LEU A 249 -1.64 3.57 -13.65
CA LEU A 249 -2.47 4.38 -12.77
C LEU A 249 -1.63 5.11 -11.71
N SER A 250 -0.71 4.39 -11.05
CA SER A 250 0.14 4.93 -9.98
C SER A 250 1.21 5.92 -10.47
N GLN A 251 1.71 5.78 -11.70
CA GLN A 251 2.76 6.65 -12.25
C GLN A 251 2.26 7.71 -13.25
N GLY A 252 0.94 7.88 -13.36
CA GLY A 252 0.33 8.93 -14.17
C GLY A 252 0.40 8.70 -15.69
N GLY A 253 0.58 7.45 -16.12
CA GLY A 253 0.36 6.94 -17.49
C GLY A 253 1.29 7.43 -18.61
N ARG A 254 1.65 8.71 -18.60
CA ARG A 254 2.57 9.35 -19.55
C ARG A 254 4.01 8.94 -19.30
N LYS A 255 4.38 8.71 -18.03
CA LYS A 255 5.76 8.37 -17.63
C LYS A 255 6.07 6.89 -17.85
N SER A 256 5.17 6.00 -17.44
CA SER A 256 5.39 4.56 -17.49
C SER A 256 4.96 3.90 -18.80
N GLY A 257 4.01 4.49 -19.52
CA GLY A 257 3.25 3.78 -20.54
C GLY A 257 2.60 2.50 -19.97
N TYR A 258 2.22 1.58 -20.85
CA TYR A 258 1.78 0.24 -20.46
C TYR A 258 3.00 -0.70 -20.43
N SER A 259 3.98 -0.43 -19.57
CA SER A 259 5.15 -1.30 -19.48
C SER A 259 4.76 -2.65 -18.88
N CYS A 260 4.77 -3.69 -19.71
CA CYS A 260 4.50 -5.06 -19.26
C CYS A 260 5.69 -5.71 -18.54
N LYS A 261 6.84 -5.02 -18.45
CA LYS A 261 8.09 -5.54 -17.85
C LYS A 261 8.38 -4.97 -16.47
N HIS A 262 7.68 -3.90 -16.08
CA HIS A 262 7.86 -3.24 -14.81
C HIS A 262 6.60 -3.40 -13.96
N VAL A 263 6.78 -3.29 -12.65
CA VAL A 263 5.72 -3.28 -11.66
C VAL A 263 5.87 -2.04 -10.80
N SER A 264 4.77 -1.55 -10.23
CA SER A 264 4.84 -0.43 -9.30
C SER A 264 5.44 -0.87 -7.97
N GLY A 265 5.74 0.12 -7.12
CA GLY A 265 6.08 -0.14 -5.72
C GLY A 265 4.95 -0.85 -4.95
N HIS A 266 3.69 -0.63 -5.32
CA HIS A 266 2.53 -1.27 -4.67
C HIS A 266 2.47 -2.76 -4.99
N VAL A 267 2.56 -3.12 -6.27
CA VAL A 267 2.57 -4.51 -6.72
C VAL A 267 3.79 -5.24 -6.17
N ALA A 268 4.98 -4.64 -6.25
CA ALA A 268 6.19 -5.25 -5.71
C ALA A 268 6.10 -5.48 -4.19
N ARG A 269 5.44 -4.58 -3.45
CA ARG A 269 5.17 -4.76 -2.02
C ARG A 269 4.23 -5.93 -1.77
N LEU A 270 3.14 -6.01 -2.51
CA LEU A 270 2.18 -7.09 -2.38
C LEU A 270 2.80 -8.46 -2.67
N GLU A 271 3.59 -8.57 -3.74
CA GLU A 271 4.26 -9.83 -4.10
C GLU A 271 5.19 -10.32 -2.98
N ARG A 272 5.88 -9.40 -2.29
CA ARG A 272 6.69 -9.76 -1.11
C ARG A 272 5.80 -10.30 0.02
N TRP A 273 4.69 -9.63 0.32
CA TRP A 273 3.76 -10.09 1.36
C TRP A 273 3.22 -11.49 1.07
N GLN A 274 2.78 -11.75 -0.16
CA GLN A 274 2.26 -13.05 -0.58
C GLN A 274 3.33 -14.14 -0.50
N HIS A 275 4.57 -13.83 -0.89
CA HIS A 275 5.70 -14.74 -0.76
C HIS A 275 5.92 -15.13 0.71
N ASP A 276 5.92 -14.16 1.62
CA ASP A 276 6.17 -14.38 3.05
C ASP A 276 5.03 -15.16 3.74
N LEU A 277 3.79 -14.88 3.36
CA LEU A 277 2.61 -15.63 3.79
C LEU A 277 2.67 -17.08 3.33
N THR A 278 3.00 -17.32 2.05
CA THR A 278 3.17 -18.65 1.49
C THR A 278 4.28 -19.43 2.19
N ALA A 279 5.43 -18.78 2.42
CA ALA A 279 6.54 -19.39 3.14
C ALA A 279 6.16 -19.74 4.59
N SER A 280 5.41 -18.87 5.26
CA SER A 280 4.92 -19.09 6.62
C SER A 280 3.91 -20.25 6.69
N ALA A 281 2.99 -20.35 5.74
CA ALA A 281 2.06 -21.46 5.64
C ALA A 281 2.79 -22.80 5.45
N ARG A 282 3.79 -22.85 4.55
CA ARG A 282 4.63 -24.03 4.33
C ARG A 282 5.41 -24.46 5.57
N ARG A 283 5.86 -23.51 6.40
CA ARG A 283 6.54 -23.81 7.68
C ARG A 283 5.59 -24.40 8.72
N ARG A 284 4.34 -23.93 8.80
CA ARG A 284 3.34 -24.46 9.73
C ARG A 284 2.83 -25.86 9.37
N ALA A 285 2.95 -26.26 8.11
CA ALA A 285 2.51 -27.57 7.62
C ALA A 285 3.56 -28.69 7.82
N ARG A 286 4.77 -28.37 8.28
CA ARG A 286 5.85 -29.33 8.56
C ARG A 286 5.93 -29.61 10.05
#